data_AF-A0A528TP86-F1
#
_entry.id   AF-A0A528TP86-F1
#
_cell.length_a   1.000
_cell.length_b   1.000
_cell.length_c   1.000
_cell.angle_alpha   90.00
_cell.angle_beta   90.00
_cell.angle_gamma   90.00
#
_symmetry.space_group_name_H-M   'P 1'
#
loop_
_entity.id
_entity.type
_entity.pdbx_description
1 polymer ?
#
loop_
_entity_poly.entity_id
_entity_poly.type
_entity_poly.pdbx_seq_one_letter_code
_entity_poly.pdbx_strand_id
1 'polypeptide(L)' 'ITAMSDPETLGHGMGVGMRKGNAQLKAKVDAALCNMIDGGKIKESSLKWFKDDYTIPCKK' A
#
# COMPACT_ATOMS: atom_id res chain seq x y z
N ILE A 1 -7.56 -16.67 -10.37
CA ILE A 1 -7.32 -15.75 -9.23
C ILE A 1 -7.79 -14.39 -9.69
N THR A 2 -9.04 -14.05 -9.35
CA THR A 2 -9.86 -13.10 -10.14
C THR A 2 -10.22 -11.83 -9.35
N ALA A 3 -9.72 -11.70 -8.12
CA ALA A 3 -9.95 -10.51 -7.29
C ALA A 3 -9.17 -9.28 -7.79
N MET A 4 -8.08 -9.45 -8.54
CA MET A 4 -7.35 -8.34 -9.18
C MET A 4 -7.99 -7.84 -10.49
N SER A 5 -9.04 -8.50 -10.99
CA SER A 5 -9.60 -8.26 -12.32
C SER A 5 -10.85 -7.37 -12.34
N ASP A 6 -11.28 -6.83 -11.18
CA ASP A 6 -12.40 -5.88 -11.10
C ASP A 6 -12.01 -4.60 -10.32
N PRO A 7 -11.27 -3.69 -10.97
CA PRO A 7 -10.83 -2.44 -10.35
C PRO A 7 -12.00 -1.48 -10.06
N GLU A 8 -13.14 -1.62 -10.73
CA GLU A 8 -14.32 -0.77 -10.51
C GLU A 8 -14.90 -1.02 -9.11
N THR A 9 -14.91 -2.28 -8.66
CA THR A 9 -15.45 -2.64 -7.34
C THR A 9 -14.40 -2.57 -6.24
N LEU A 10 -13.15 -2.99 -6.50
CA LEU A 10 -12.12 -3.19 -5.47
C LEU A 10 -11.05 -2.10 -5.42
N GLY A 11 -11.00 -1.22 -6.41
CA GLY A 11 -9.98 -0.19 -6.54
C GLY A 11 -8.62 -0.73 -7.03
N HIS A 12 -7.70 0.19 -7.32
CA HIS A 12 -6.41 -0.12 -7.95
C HIS A 12 -5.28 -0.42 -6.95
N GLY A 13 -5.57 -0.70 -5.68
CA GLY A 13 -4.50 -0.87 -4.70
C GLY A 13 -4.96 -1.30 -3.31
N MET A 14 -4.02 -1.20 -2.36
CA MET A 14 -4.22 -1.56 -0.96
C MET A 14 -4.17 -0.30 -0.09
N GLY A 15 -4.93 -0.27 1.01
CA GLY A 15 -4.97 0.86 1.92
C GLY A 15 -5.19 0.44 3.38
N VAL A 16 -4.88 1.35 4.30
CA VAL A 16 -5.09 1.15 5.75
C VAL A 16 -6.36 1.88 6.19
N GLY A 17 -7.32 1.14 6.73
CA GLY A 17 -8.55 1.71 7.29
C GLY A 17 -8.28 2.52 8.56
N MET A 18 -8.81 3.74 8.64
CA MET A 18 -8.63 4.64 9.79
C MET A 18 -9.95 5.33 10.15
N ARG A 19 -10.07 5.80 11.40
CA ARG A 19 -11.22 6.58 11.86
C ARG A 19 -11.35 7.87 11.03
N LYS A 20 -12.56 8.14 10.54
CA LYS A 20 -12.89 9.38 9.81
C LYS A 20 -12.54 10.62 10.64
N GLY A 21 -12.04 11.65 9.98
CA GLY A 21 -11.67 12.93 10.59
C GLY A 21 -10.26 12.99 11.19
N ASN A 22 -9.51 11.88 11.26
CA ASN A 22 -8.15 11.88 11.81
C ASN A 22 -7.09 12.21 10.75
N ALA A 23 -7.12 13.44 10.21
CA ALA A 23 -6.25 13.87 9.12
C ALA A 23 -4.75 13.83 9.48
N GLN A 24 -4.41 14.15 10.73
CA GLN A 24 -3.00 14.14 11.17
C GLN A 24 -2.41 12.74 11.21
N LEU A 25 -3.17 11.75 11.71
CA LEU A 25 -2.73 10.36 11.69
C LEU A 25 -2.60 9.86 10.25
N LYS A 26 -3.59 10.17 9.40
CA LYS A 26 -3.54 9.80 7.98
C LYS A 26 -2.25 10.30 7.32
N ALA A 27 -1.92 11.58 7.48
CA ALA A 27 -0.72 12.16 6.88
C ALA A 27 0.58 11.46 7.35
N LYS A 28 0.67 11.12 8.65
CA LYS A 28 1.84 10.42 9.19
C LYS A 28 1.97 8.99 8.66
N VAL A 29 0.84 8.28 8.56
CA VAL A 29 0.82 6.90 8.04
C VAL A 29 1.16 6.88 6.55
N ASP A 30 0.57 7.78 5.76
CA ASP A 30 0.85 7.91 4.33
C ASP A 30 2.35 8.19 4.10
N ALA A 31 2.94 9.15 4.84
CA ALA A 31 4.37 9.46 4.74
C ALA A 31 5.27 8.28 5.14
N ALA A 32 4.92 7.56 6.22
CA ALA A 32 5.68 6.39 6.65
C ALA A 32 5.63 5.26 5.62
N LEU A 33 4.46 5.00 5.03
CA LEU A 33 4.31 3.99 3.97
C LEU A 33 5.14 4.36 2.74
N CYS A 34 5.10 5.61 2.28
CA CYS A 34 5.92 6.04 1.14
C CYS A 34 7.42 5.90 1.43
N ASN A 35 7.88 6.28 2.62
CA ASN A 35 9.29 6.08 3.02
C ASN A 35 9.69 4.60 3.01
N MET A 36 8.79 3.70 3.44
CA MET A 36 9.05 2.25 3.41
C MET A 36 9.04 1.67 1.99
N ILE A 37 8.20 2.20 1.10
CA ILE A 37 8.15 1.82 -0.31
C ILE A 37 9.44 2.24 -1.00
N ASP A 38 9.79 3.53 -0.90
CA ASP A 38 10.98 4.10 -1.54
C ASP A 38 12.27 3.52 -0.96
N GLY A 39 12.26 3.19 0.34
CA GLY A 39 13.36 2.49 1.03
C GLY A 39 13.43 0.99 0.76
N GLY A 40 12.57 0.43 -0.10
CA GLY A 40 12.60 -0.99 -0.49
C GLY A 40 12.09 -1.98 0.55
N LYS A 41 11.66 -1.53 1.74
CA LYS A 41 11.17 -2.40 2.83
C LYS A 41 9.89 -3.15 2.49
N ILE A 42 9.01 -2.53 1.70
CA ILE A 42 7.80 -3.19 1.22
C ILE A 42 8.16 -4.30 0.22
N LYS A 43 9.11 -4.06 -0.68
CA LYS A 43 9.63 -5.07 -1.61
C LYS A 43 10.28 -6.25 -0.88
N GLU A 44 11.16 -5.97 0.10
CA GLU A 44 11.75 -7.01 0.96
C GLU A 44 10.65 -7.88 1.61
N SER A 45 9.60 -7.23 2.14
CA SER A 45 8.48 -7.93 2.76
C SER A 45 7.69 -8.76 1.76
N SER A 46 7.42 -8.21 0.57
CA SER A 46 6.68 -8.90 -0.50
C SER A 46 7.41 -10.17 -0.93
N LEU A 47 8.71 -10.07 -1.20
CA LEU A 47 9.54 -11.22 -1.59
C LEU A 47 9.65 -12.25 -0.47
N LYS A 48 9.68 -11.83 0.80
CA LYS A 48 9.71 -12.75 1.94
C LYS A 48 8.47 -13.64 1.99
N TRP A 49 7.29 -13.02 1.92
CA TRP A 49 6.01 -13.68 2.18
C TRP A 49 5.37 -14.31 0.94
N PHE A 50 5.50 -13.67 -0.22
CA PHE A 50 4.80 -14.08 -1.44
C PHE A 50 5.72 -14.59 -2.55
N LYS A 51 7.04 -14.48 -2.38
CA LYS A 51 8.05 -14.84 -3.40
C LYS A 51 7.90 -14.07 -4.72
N ASP A 52 7.18 -12.95 -4.69
CA ASP A 52 6.96 -12.04 -5.81
C ASP A 52 6.84 -10.59 -5.30
N ASP A 53 6.98 -9.61 -6.20
CA ASP A 53 6.97 -8.18 -5.87
C ASP A 53 5.62 -7.53 -6.20
N TYR A 54 4.82 -7.32 -5.16
CA TYR A 54 3.53 -6.62 -5.22
C TYR A 54 3.64 -5.15 -4.80
N THR A 55 4.85 -4.59 -4.75
CA THR A 55 5.05 -3.20 -4.33
C THR A 55 4.43 -2.25 -5.33
N ILE A 56 3.47 -1.43 -4.87
CA ILE A 56 2.91 -0.34 -5.64
C ILE A 56 3.73 0.92 -5.34
N PRO A 57 4.32 1.61 -6.34
CA PRO A 57 5.07 2.83 -6.11
C PRO A 57 4.22 3.90 -5.42
N CYS A 58 4.81 4.65 -4.49
CA CYS A 58 4.15 5.82 -3.92
C CYS A 58 3.94 6.86 -5.04
N LYS A 59 2.68 7.20 -5.34
CA LYS A 59 2.37 8.30 -6.26
C LYS A 59 2.79 9.62 -5.59
N LYS A 60 3.64 10.39 -6.27
CA LYS A 60 3.92 11.79 -5.93
C LYS A 60 2.69 12.67 -6.14
#